data_AF-A0A355DY22-F1
#
_entry.id   AF-A0A355DY22-F1
#
_cell.length_a   1.000
_cell.length_b   1.000
_cell.length_c   1.000
_cell.angle_alpha   90.00
_cell.angle_beta   90.00
_cell.angle_gamma   90.00
#
_symmetry.space_group_name_H-M   'P 1'
#
loop_
_entity.id
_entity.type
_entity.pdbx_description
1 polymer ?
#
loop_
_entity_poly.entity_id
_entity_poly.type
_entity_poly.pdbx_seq_one_letter_code
_entity_poly.pdbx_strand_id
1 'polypeptide(L)'
;MQLQKLALLLTLATLLFGCTLQPTRNLSKPTVANTPPPNISPALKSGLEELRVIKIKIDTGINPKEYSEDIIDLAHILKNAHGDDKVLLPVKSALEGHQLAIKFWQCDRVAGYDELYQCRDKILEAVFKKYPDIAAEAKAAVQGENLSYISAGLDKDAVLQAIWQKTGTDTEAALQASYPVPLPKES
;
A
#
# COMPACT_ATOMS: atom_id res chain seq x y z
N MET A 1 -18.15 -20.10 6.24
CA MET A 1 -18.87 -19.35 7.30
C MET A 1 -18.16 -19.50 8.64
N GLN A 2 -17.22 -18.62 9.03
CA GLN A 2 -16.63 -18.53 10.39
C GLN A 2 -15.94 -17.16 10.65
N LEU A 3 -16.50 -16.04 10.20
CA LEU A 3 -15.90 -14.69 10.41
C LEU A 3 -16.77 -13.78 11.31
N GLN A 4 -17.39 -14.33 12.35
CA GLN A 4 -18.29 -13.56 13.24
C GLN A 4 -17.98 -13.66 14.74
N LYS A 5 -16.76 -14.03 15.14
CA LYS A 5 -16.40 -14.09 16.58
C LYS A 5 -15.14 -13.30 16.86
N LEU A 6 -15.23 -11.97 16.85
CA LEU A 6 -14.16 -11.08 17.28
C LEU A 6 -14.70 -9.78 17.92
N ALA A 7 -15.76 -9.92 18.70
CA ALA A 7 -16.17 -8.91 19.67
C ALA A 7 -16.32 -9.62 21.02
N LEU A 8 -15.77 -9.01 22.08
CA LEU A 8 -15.57 -9.54 23.43
C LEU A 8 -14.34 -10.44 23.58
N LEU A 9 -13.25 -9.86 24.09
CA LEU A 9 -12.49 -10.34 25.25
C LEU A 9 -11.23 -9.47 25.43
N LEU A 10 -11.40 -8.18 25.71
CA LEU A 10 -10.30 -7.30 26.15
C LEU A 10 -10.81 -6.29 27.18
N THR A 11 -11.46 -6.82 28.21
CA THR A 11 -11.78 -6.08 29.44
C THR A 11 -11.56 -7.02 30.62
N LEU A 12 -10.34 -7.05 31.16
CA LEU A 12 -10.03 -7.10 32.58
C LEU A 12 -8.53 -7.36 32.79
N ALA A 13 -8.03 -6.84 33.92
CA ALA A 13 -6.70 -7.02 34.49
C ALA A 13 -5.59 -6.10 33.93
N THR A 14 -5.47 -4.91 34.53
CA THR A 14 -4.19 -4.43 35.11
C THR A 14 -4.46 -3.24 36.03
N LEU A 15 -5.10 -3.52 37.17
CA LEU A 15 -4.84 -2.78 38.40
C LEU A 15 -3.75 -3.57 39.12
N LEU A 16 -2.58 -2.96 39.36
CA LEU A 16 -1.87 -2.92 40.65
C LEU A 16 -0.37 -2.55 40.49
N PHE A 17 0.00 -1.52 41.25
CA PHE A 17 1.31 -1.18 41.82
C PHE A 17 2.48 -0.74 40.92
N GLY A 18 2.96 0.48 41.17
CA GLY A 18 4.34 0.89 40.84
C GLY A 18 4.61 2.40 40.76
N CYS A 19 4.44 3.15 41.86
CA CYS A 19 5.08 4.47 41.98
C CYS A 19 6.59 4.30 42.09
N THR A 20 7.36 4.67 41.07
CA THR A 20 8.77 5.04 41.23
C THR A 20 9.14 6.21 40.31
N LEU A 21 9.67 7.25 40.96
CA LEU A 21 10.51 8.36 40.48
C LEU A 21 10.38 8.81 39.02
N GLN A 22 9.86 10.03 38.84
CA GLN A 22 10.15 10.85 37.66
C GLN A 22 11.65 11.19 37.61
N PRO A 23 12.39 10.82 36.56
CA PRO A 23 13.58 11.55 36.19
C PRO A 23 13.09 12.89 35.62
N THR A 24 13.61 14.00 36.14
CA THR A 24 13.51 15.31 35.49
C THR A 24 14.07 15.17 34.08
N ARG A 25 13.18 15.02 33.10
CA ARG A 25 13.50 15.24 31.70
C ARG A 25 13.94 16.69 31.62
N ASN A 26 15.25 16.91 31.54
CA ASN A 26 15.79 18.11 30.93
C ASN A 26 15.10 18.22 29.58
N LEU A 27 14.16 19.16 29.45
CA LEU A 27 13.67 19.61 28.15
C LEU A 27 14.88 20.25 27.46
N SER A 28 15.67 19.41 26.78
CA SER A 28 16.37 19.87 25.61
C SER A 28 15.28 20.36 24.67
N LYS A 29 15.13 21.69 24.61
CA LYS A 29 14.31 22.40 23.64
C LYS A 29 14.55 21.70 22.30
N PRO A 30 13.53 21.06 21.68
CA PRO A 30 13.75 20.49 20.36
C PRO A 30 14.14 21.67 19.47
N THR A 31 15.35 21.63 18.92
CA THR A 31 15.74 22.54 17.84
C THR A 31 14.72 22.33 16.75
N VAL A 32 13.78 23.27 16.62
CA VAL A 32 12.75 23.26 15.59
C VAL A 32 13.50 23.34 14.27
N ALA A 33 13.62 22.21 13.58
CA ALA A 33 14.09 22.20 12.22
C ALA A 33 13.04 22.94 11.39
N ASN A 34 13.27 24.23 11.14
CA ASN A 34 12.59 25.04 10.13
C ASN A 34 12.89 24.40 8.77
N THR A 35 12.21 23.30 8.46
CA THR A 35 12.37 22.60 7.21
C THR A 35 11.46 23.32 6.22
N PRO A 36 11.99 23.95 5.16
CA PRO A 36 11.17 24.59 4.15
C PRO A 36 10.19 23.55 3.56
N PRO A 37 9.01 23.98 3.09
CA PRO A 37 8.06 23.07 2.46
C PRO A 37 8.74 22.30 1.32
N PRO A 38 8.39 21.02 1.14
CA PRO A 38 9.03 20.18 0.13
C PRO A 38 8.88 20.82 -1.26
N ASN A 39 9.97 20.83 -2.03
CA ASN A 39 9.93 21.28 -3.42
C ASN A 39 9.21 20.23 -4.26
N ILE A 40 8.00 20.54 -4.70
CA ILE A 40 7.14 19.63 -5.49
C ILE A 40 6.96 20.23 -6.87
N SER A 41 7.43 19.52 -7.91
CA SER A 41 7.21 19.95 -9.30
C SER A 41 5.72 19.89 -9.67
N PRO A 42 5.27 20.64 -10.70
CA PRO A 42 3.89 20.55 -11.20
C PRO A 42 3.49 19.11 -11.56
N ALA A 43 4.40 18.33 -12.17
CA ALA A 43 4.14 16.94 -12.51
C ALA A 43 3.94 16.06 -11.27
N LEU A 44 4.76 16.23 -10.22
CA LEU A 44 4.59 15.49 -8.97
C LEU A 44 3.29 15.89 -8.26
N LYS A 45 2.90 17.16 -8.31
CA LYS A 45 1.61 17.62 -7.79
C LYS A 45 0.43 16.99 -8.56
N SER A 46 0.48 16.95 -9.88
CA SER A 46 -0.53 16.28 -10.70
C SER A 46 -0.60 14.78 -10.40
N GLY A 47 0.54 14.11 -10.22
CA GLY A 47 0.56 12.69 -9.87
C GLY A 47 -0.05 12.40 -8.49
N LEU A 48 0.16 13.28 -7.51
CA LEU A 48 -0.50 13.19 -6.20
C LEU A 48 -2.02 13.37 -6.30
N GLU A 49 -2.49 14.28 -7.16
CA GLU A 49 -3.93 14.46 -7.38
C GLU A 49 -4.54 13.22 -8.04
N GLU A 50 -3.88 12.68 -9.06
CA GLU A 50 -4.34 11.47 -9.75
C GLU A 50 -4.37 10.27 -8.80
N LEU A 51 -3.37 10.11 -7.94
CA LEU A 51 -3.38 9.11 -6.86
C LEU A 51 -4.57 9.28 -5.90
N ARG A 52 -4.94 10.52 -5.57
CA ARG A 52 -6.13 10.80 -4.74
C ARG A 52 -7.41 10.37 -5.45
N VAL A 53 -7.55 10.66 -6.75
CA VAL A 53 -8.69 10.24 -7.56
C VAL A 53 -8.78 8.72 -7.64
N ILE A 54 -7.67 8.04 -7.90
CA ILE A 54 -7.58 6.57 -7.92
C ILE A 54 -8.02 5.97 -6.58
N LYS A 55 -7.55 6.53 -5.45
CA LYS A 55 -7.96 6.07 -4.11
C LYS A 55 -9.48 6.13 -3.95
N ILE A 56 -10.09 7.26 -4.30
CA ILE A 56 -11.56 7.45 -4.21
C ILE A 56 -12.29 6.41 -5.06
N LYS A 57 -11.83 6.19 -6.30
CA LYS A 57 -12.43 5.20 -7.22
C LYS A 57 -12.37 3.79 -6.64
N ILE A 58 -11.23 3.39 -6.06
CA ILE A 58 -11.07 2.09 -5.40
C ILE A 58 -12.08 1.93 -4.26
N ASP A 59 -12.22 2.93 -3.40
CA ASP A 59 -13.11 2.88 -2.25
C ASP A 59 -14.60 2.81 -2.65
N THR A 60 -14.97 3.35 -3.82
CA THR A 60 -16.35 3.32 -4.34
C THR A 60 -16.68 2.08 -5.19
N GLY A 61 -15.67 1.28 -5.54
CA GLY A 61 -15.80 0.13 -6.43
C GLY A 61 -15.03 0.31 -7.74
N ILE A 62 -14.29 -0.73 -8.12
CA ILE A 62 -13.33 -0.68 -9.23
C ILE A 62 -14.00 -1.12 -10.55
N ASN A 63 -13.99 -0.24 -11.55
CA ASN A 63 -14.06 -0.64 -12.96
C ASN A 63 -12.63 -0.95 -13.45
N PRO A 64 -12.28 -2.21 -13.75
CA PRO A 64 -10.90 -2.57 -14.07
C PRO A 64 -10.34 -1.89 -15.33
N LYS A 65 -11.19 -1.55 -16.29
CA LYS A 65 -10.76 -0.87 -17.52
C LYS A 65 -10.37 0.58 -17.23
N GLU A 66 -11.27 1.33 -16.59
CA GLU A 66 -11.04 2.73 -16.21
C GLU A 66 -9.86 2.84 -15.24
N TYR A 67 -9.81 1.94 -14.25
CA TYR A 67 -8.68 1.86 -13.33
C TYR A 67 -7.35 1.61 -14.07
N SER A 68 -7.33 0.73 -15.09
CA SER A 68 -6.12 0.52 -15.88
C SER A 68 -5.70 1.76 -16.68
N GLU A 69 -6.65 2.55 -17.19
CA GLU A 69 -6.39 3.80 -17.91
C GLU A 69 -5.82 4.86 -16.95
N ASP A 70 -6.42 5.03 -15.77
CA ASP A 70 -5.95 5.97 -14.74
C ASP A 70 -4.48 5.69 -14.33
N ILE A 71 -4.11 4.41 -14.17
CA ILE A 71 -2.73 4.04 -13.81
C ILE A 71 -1.75 4.28 -14.96
N ILE A 72 -2.18 4.14 -16.21
CA ILE A 72 -1.35 4.48 -17.38
C ILE A 72 -1.09 5.99 -17.41
N ASP A 73 -2.12 6.80 -17.19
CA ASP A 73 -2.01 8.25 -17.16
C ASP A 73 -1.13 8.72 -16.01
N LEU A 74 -1.31 8.17 -14.81
CA LEU A 74 -0.43 8.41 -13.66
C LEU A 74 1.03 8.07 -13.98
N ALA A 75 1.28 6.92 -14.62
CA ALA A 75 2.63 6.53 -15.01
C ALA A 75 3.27 7.52 -16.01
N HIS A 76 2.50 8.03 -16.96
CA HIS A 76 2.96 9.06 -17.89
C HIS A 76 3.28 10.39 -17.19
N ILE A 77 2.42 10.83 -16.25
CA ILE A 77 2.66 12.03 -15.44
C ILE A 77 3.96 11.88 -14.64
N LEU A 78 4.16 10.73 -14.00
CA LEU A 78 5.29 10.50 -13.10
C LEU A 78 6.61 10.19 -13.80
N LYS A 79 6.59 9.82 -15.09
CA LYS A 79 7.80 9.52 -15.87
C LYS A 79 8.84 10.65 -15.82
N ASN A 80 8.38 11.90 -15.86
CA ASN A 80 9.23 13.09 -15.84
C ASN A 80 9.09 13.91 -14.53
N ALA A 81 8.41 13.36 -13.53
CA ALA A 81 8.25 14.03 -12.24
C ALA A 81 9.57 14.03 -11.46
N HIS A 82 9.88 15.19 -10.89
CA HIS A 82 11.02 15.42 -9.99
C HIS A 82 10.56 16.25 -8.79
N GLY A 83 11.37 16.34 -7.75
CA GLY A 83 11.05 17.05 -6.52
C GLY A 83 11.74 16.44 -5.32
N ASP A 84 11.25 16.75 -4.13
CA ASP A 84 11.71 16.15 -2.88
C ASP A 84 11.51 14.62 -2.91
N ASP A 85 12.61 13.87 -2.71
CA ASP A 85 12.60 12.41 -2.69
C ASP A 85 11.67 11.83 -1.62
N LYS A 86 11.45 12.56 -0.51
CA LYS A 86 10.50 12.17 0.54
C LYS A 86 9.06 12.11 0.03
N VAL A 87 8.74 12.83 -1.04
CA VAL A 87 7.42 12.83 -1.69
C VAL A 87 7.44 11.94 -2.92
N LEU A 88 8.49 12.06 -3.74
CA LEU A 88 8.58 11.34 -5.02
C LEU A 88 8.69 9.82 -4.85
N LEU A 89 9.45 9.33 -3.87
CA LEU A 89 9.65 7.90 -3.66
C LEU A 89 8.37 7.18 -3.22
N PRO A 90 7.61 7.68 -2.22
CA PRO A 90 6.31 7.09 -1.88
C PRO A 90 5.33 7.08 -3.06
N VAL A 91 5.26 8.16 -3.84
CA VAL A 91 4.38 8.27 -5.01
C VAL A 91 4.74 7.22 -6.08
N LYS A 92 6.04 7.03 -6.36
CA LYS A 92 6.50 5.96 -7.27
C LYS A 92 6.22 4.57 -6.71
N SER A 93 6.43 4.37 -5.41
CA SER A 93 6.12 3.10 -4.74
C SER A 93 4.64 2.75 -4.83
N ALA A 94 3.75 3.72 -4.62
CA ALA A 94 2.30 3.52 -4.77
C ALA A 94 1.94 3.14 -6.21
N LEU A 95 2.49 3.84 -7.21
CA LEU A 95 2.31 3.50 -8.62
C LEU A 95 2.74 2.06 -8.92
N GLU A 96 3.89 1.61 -8.42
CA GLU A 96 4.36 0.24 -8.61
C GLU A 96 3.37 -0.80 -8.08
N GLY A 97 2.78 -0.56 -6.90
CA GLY A 97 1.75 -1.43 -6.33
C GLY A 97 0.51 -1.52 -7.23
N HIS A 98 0.04 -0.36 -7.72
CA HIS A 98 -1.11 -0.29 -8.62
C HIS A 98 -0.84 -1.03 -9.94
N GLN A 99 0.38 -0.89 -10.49
CA GLN A 99 0.81 -1.61 -11.69
C GLN A 99 0.88 -3.13 -11.48
N LEU A 100 1.28 -3.60 -10.30
CA LEU A 100 1.25 -5.03 -9.97
C LEU A 100 -0.19 -5.56 -9.92
N ALA A 101 -1.12 -4.81 -9.34
CA ALA A 101 -2.54 -5.17 -9.32
C ALA A 101 -3.09 -5.34 -10.75
N ILE A 102 -2.79 -4.40 -11.65
CA ILE A 102 -3.23 -4.46 -13.06
C ILE A 102 -2.61 -5.65 -13.76
N LYS A 103 -1.28 -5.86 -13.63
CA LYS A 103 -0.60 -6.98 -14.28
C LYS A 103 -1.16 -8.33 -13.82
N PHE A 104 -1.43 -8.47 -12.53
CA PHE A 104 -2.04 -9.68 -11.98
C PHE A 104 -3.45 -9.90 -12.55
N TRP A 105 -4.28 -8.85 -12.56
CA TRP A 105 -5.63 -8.91 -13.14
C TRP A 105 -5.61 -9.25 -14.64
N GLN A 106 -4.65 -8.73 -15.39
CA GLN A 106 -4.51 -8.95 -16.84
C GLN A 106 -4.10 -10.37 -17.22
N CYS A 107 -3.55 -11.18 -16.29
CA CYS A 107 -3.18 -12.56 -16.58
C CYS A 107 -4.37 -13.43 -17.02
N ASP A 108 -5.59 -13.06 -16.64
CA ASP A 108 -6.81 -13.76 -17.06
C ASP A 108 -7.17 -13.56 -18.54
N ARG A 109 -6.47 -12.65 -19.23
CA ARG A 109 -6.61 -12.43 -20.67
C ARG A 109 -5.73 -13.39 -21.48
N VAL A 110 -4.86 -14.15 -20.83
CA VAL A 110 -4.02 -15.15 -21.47
C VAL A 110 -4.86 -16.38 -21.78
N ALA A 111 -4.68 -16.93 -22.99
CA ALA A 111 -5.30 -18.18 -23.38
C ALA A 111 -4.41 -19.34 -22.97
N GLY A 112 -4.99 -20.34 -22.30
CA GLY A 112 -4.29 -21.55 -21.86
C GLY A 112 -4.13 -21.62 -20.34
N TYR A 113 -4.23 -22.84 -19.81
CA TYR A 113 -4.21 -23.10 -18.37
C TYR A 113 -2.83 -22.80 -17.78
N ASP A 114 -1.77 -23.39 -18.35
CA ASP A 114 -0.40 -23.23 -17.85
C ASP A 114 0.09 -21.78 -18.01
N GLU A 115 -0.21 -21.16 -19.13
CA GLU A 115 0.20 -19.78 -19.44
C GLU A 115 -0.46 -18.78 -18.49
N LEU A 116 -1.72 -19.01 -18.09
CA LEU A 116 -2.41 -18.20 -17.10
C LEU A 116 -1.71 -18.27 -15.73
N TYR A 117 -1.41 -19.47 -15.24
CA TYR A 117 -0.77 -19.61 -13.93
C TYR A 117 0.71 -19.21 -13.93
N GLN A 118 1.44 -19.43 -15.03
CA GLN A 118 2.78 -18.88 -15.22
C GLN A 118 2.77 -17.36 -15.19
N CYS A 119 1.79 -16.73 -15.84
CA CYS A 119 1.63 -15.27 -15.78
C CYS A 119 1.39 -14.82 -14.34
N ARG A 120 0.43 -15.43 -13.64
CA ARG A 120 0.10 -15.07 -12.26
C ARG A 120 1.29 -15.27 -11.31
N ASP A 121 1.98 -16.40 -11.37
CA ASP A 121 3.14 -16.70 -10.52
C ASP A 121 4.28 -15.69 -10.73
N LYS A 122 4.56 -15.34 -11.98
CA LYS A 122 5.56 -14.30 -12.30
C LYS A 122 5.20 -12.95 -11.68
N ILE A 123 3.91 -12.58 -11.66
CA ILE A 123 3.49 -11.34 -11.00
C ILE A 123 3.52 -11.49 -9.48
N LEU A 124 3.15 -12.66 -8.95
CA LEU A 124 3.21 -12.96 -7.52
C LEU A 124 4.63 -12.86 -6.97
N GLU A 125 5.66 -13.24 -7.72
CA GLU A 125 7.05 -13.01 -7.31
C GLU A 125 7.35 -11.53 -7.01
N ALA A 126 6.89 -10.64 -7.88
CA ALA A 126 7.05 -9.20 -7.70
C ALA A 126 6.16 -8.65 -6.58
N VAL A 127 4.93 -9.15 -6.46
CA VAL A 127 4.02 -8.83 -5.35
C VAL A 127 4.64 -9.25 -4.01
N PHE A 128 5.16 -10.46 -3.89
CA PHE A 128 5.77 -10.98 -2.67
C PHE A 128 7.02 -10.23 -2.26
N LYS A 129 7.79 -9.73 -3.23
CA LYS A 129 8.94 -8.87 -2.95
C LYS A 129 8.51 -7.52 -2.37
N LYS A 130 7.41 -6.93 -2.88
CA LYS A 130 6.89 -5.64 -2.43
C LYS A 130 6.09 -5.75 -1.12
N TYR A 131 5.30 -6.81 -1.00
CA TYR A 131 4.36 -7.09 0.09
C TYR A 131 4.63 -8.50 0.66
N PRO A 132 5.65 -8.65 1.53
CA PRO A 132 6.05 -9.96 2.06
C PRO A 132 4.98 -10.67 2.89
N ASP A 133 4.03 -9.95 3.43
CA ASP A 133 2.92 -10.52 4.20
C ASP A 133 1.87 -11.18 3.29
N ILE A 134 1.61 -10.63 2.10
CA ILE A 134 0.85 -11.35 1.06
C ILE A 134 1.54 -12.67 0.72
N ALA A 135 2.87 -12.70 0.69
CA ALA A 135 3.63 -13.93 0.44
C ALA A 135 3.43 -14.97 1.55
N ALA A 136 3.42 -14.53 2.81
CA ALA A 136 3.19 -15.41 3.96
C ALA A 136 1.78 -16.00 3.92
N GLU A 137 0.76 -15.17 3.67
CA GLU A 137 -0.64 -15.60 3.55
C GLU A 137 -0.84 -16.56 2.38
N ALA A 138 -0.29 -16.24 1.20
CA ALA A 138 -0.38 -17.11 0.02
C ALA A 138 0.28 -18.47 0.25
N LYS A 139 1.48 -18.51 0.84
CA LYS A 139 2.17 -19.77 1.15
C LYS A 139 1.45 -20.61 2.20
N ALA A 140 0.82 -19.95 3.18
CA ALA A 140 0.01 -20.64 4.19
C ALA A 140 -1.26 -21.23 3.57
N ALA A 141 -1.90 -20.51 2.63
CA ALA A 141 -3.14 -20.97 1.98
C ALA A 141 -2.97 -22.26 1.17
N VAL A 142 -1.80 -22.47 0.55
CA VAL A 142 -1.51 -23.66 -0.27
C VAL A 142 -0.62 -24.69 0.45
N GLN A 143 -0.45 -24.55 1.77
CA GLN A 143 0.46 -25.40 2.52
C GLN A 143 0.03 -26.87 2.44
N GLY A 144 0.94 -27.73 1.99
CA GLY A 144 0.68 -29.16 1.84
C GLY A 144 0.02 -29.54 0.52
N GLU A 145 -0.27 -28.58 -0.36
CA GLU A 145 -0.70 -28.85 -1.72
C GLU A 145 0.49 -29.16 -2.63
N ASN A 146 0.32 -30.12 -3.55
CA ASN A 146 1.31 -30.44 -4.57
C ASN A 146 0.91 -29.77 -5.89
N LEU A 147 1.19 -28.47 -6.00
CA LEU A 147 0.83 -27.66 -7.15
C LEU A 147 2.05 -27.37 -8.02
N SER A 148 1.86 -27.38 -9.34
CA SER A 148 2.88 -26.88 -10.29
C SER A 148 3.03 -25.36 -10.24
N TYR A 149 1.98 -24.65 -9.83
CA TYR A 149 1.93 -23.19 -9.72
C TYR A 149 1.26 -22.78 -8.42
N ILE A 150 1.84 -21.82 -7.68
CA ILE A 150 1.24 -21.39 -6.41
C ILE A 150 -0.12 -20.72 -6.65
N SER A 151 -0.24 -19.95 -7.74
CA SER A 151 -1.49 -19.28 -8.13
C SER A 151 -2.62 -20.22 -8.50
N ALA A 152 -2.36 -21.52 -8.69
CA ALA A 152 -3.40 -22.52 -8.93
C ALA A 152 -4.24 -22.81 -7.68
N GLY A 153 -3.66 -22.71 -6.49
CA GLY A 153 -4.34 -22.91 -5.20
C GLY A 153 -4.83 -21.62 -4.56
N LEU A 154 -4.67 -20.46 -5.21
CA LEU A 154 -5.05 -19.17 -4.66
C LEU A 154 -6.35 -18.65 -5.28
N ASP A 155 -7.22 -18.10 -4.44
CA ASP A 155 -8.35 -17.29 -4.90
C ASP A 155 -7.82 -15.99 -5.50
N LYS A 156 -8.05 -15.82 -6.81
CA LYS A 156 -7.60 -14.67 -7.58
C LYS A 156 -8.17 -13.35 -7.02
N ASP A 157 -9.44 -13.31 -6.68
CA ASP A 157 -10.10 -12.08 -6.24
C ASP A 157 -9.61 -11.72 -4.83
N ALA A 158 -9.36 -12.72 -3.97
CA ALA A 158 -8.73 -12.51 -2.67
C ALA A 158 -7.30 -11.95 -2.80
N VAL A 159 -6.49 -12.50 -3.71
CA VAL A 159 -5.13 -11.98 -3.98
C VAL A 159 -5.20 -10.55 -4.50
N LEU A 160 -6.07 -10.27 -5.47
CA LEU A 160 -6.22 -8.93 -6.04
C LEU A 160 -6.69 -7.92 -4.99
N GLN A 161 -7.63 -8.31 -4.13
CA GLN A 161 -8.09 -7.51 -2.99
C GLN A 161 -6.95 -7.21 -2.00
N ALA A 162 -6.10 -8.19 -1.69
CA ALA A 162 -4.94 -7.99 -0.82
C ALA A 162 -3.94 -6.99 -1.43
N ILE A 163 -3.66 -7.11 -2.74
CA ILE A 163 -2.79 -6.15 -3.45
C ILE A 163 -3.40 -4.74 -3.42
N TRP A 164 -4.71 -4.60 -3.64
CA TRP A 164 -5.39 -3.30 -3.57
C TRP A 164 -5.37 -2.69 -2.18
N GLN A 165 -5.55 -3.47 -1.12
CA GLN A 165 -5.47 -2.99 0.26
C GLN A 165 -4.06 -2.46 0.59
N LYS A 166 -3.02 -3.19 0.20
CA LYS A 166 -1.63 -2.75 0.40
C LYS A 166 -1.30 -1.52 -0.41
N THR A 167 -1.68 -1.51 -1.67
CA THR A 167 -1.45 -0.35 -2.53
C THR A 167 -2.25 0.87 -2.03
N GLY A 168 -3.47 0.69 -1.52
CA GLY A 168 -4.24 1.76 -0.89
C GLY A 168 -3.55 2.36 0.35
N THR A 169 -2.78 1.55 1.08
CA THR A 169 -1.94 2.00 2.19
C THR A 169 -0.72 2.77 1.68
N ASP A 170 -0.05 2.29 0.63
CA ASP A 170 1.06 3.00 -0.02
C ASP A 170 0.59 4.37 -0.57
N THR A 171 -0.60 4.42 -1.18
CA THR A 171 -1.22 5.65 -1.69
C THR A 171 -1.53 6.63 -0.56
N GLU A 172 -2.07 6.15 0.57
CA GLU A 172 -2.26 7.01 1.75
C GLU A 172 -0.93 7.58 2.25
N ALA A 173 0.11 6.75 2.37
CA ALA A 173 1.43 7.20 2.78
C ALA A 173 2.03 8.23 1.80
N ALA A 174 1.83 8.04 0.49
CA ALA A 174 2.27 8.98 -0.54
C ALA A 174 1.57 10.34 -0.44
N LEU A 175 0.25 10.34 -0.20
CA LEU A 175 -0.52 11.56 0.02
C LEU A 175 -0.08 12.25 1.32
N GLN A 176 0.16 11.48 2.39
CA GLN A 176 0.63 12.01 3.67
C GLN A 176 2.01 12.67 3.59
N ALA A 177 2.93 12.08 2.82
CA ALA A 177 4.26 12.63 2.61
C ALA A 177 4.25 14.02 1.93
N SER A 178 3.18 14.34 1.20
CA SER A 178 3.02 15.63 0.53
C SER A 178 2.52 16.77 1.42
N TYR A 179 1.98 16.46 2.61
CA TYR A 179 1.54 17.49 3.55
C TYR A 179 2.72 18.04 4.36
N PRO A 180 2.77 19.37 4.62
CA PRO A 180 3.72 19.91 5.57
C PRO A 180 3.47 19.31 6.95
N VAL A 181 4.53 18.91 7.66
CA VAL A 181 4.43 18.58 9.09
C VAL A 181 3.85 19.83 9.80
N PRO A 182 2.73 19.72 10.55
CA PRO A 182 2.17 20.88 11.23
C PRO A 182 3.22 21.52 12.14
N LEU A 183 3.47 22.82 11.95
CA LEU A 183 4.21 23.60 12.94
C LEU A 183 3.41 23.54 14.26
N PRO A 184 4.05 23.30 15.43
CA PRO A 184 3.37 23.44 16.70
C PRO A 184 2.82 24.87 16.80
N LYS A 185 1.53 25.02 17.08
CA LYS A 185 0.97 26.33 17.42
C LYS A 185 1.67 26.82 18.68
N GLU A 186 2.34 27.97 18.60
CA GLU A 186 2.81 28.68 19.79
C GLU A 186 1.58 29.07 20.62
N SER A 187 1.51 28.57 21.85
CA SER A 187 0.54 28.95 22.87
C SER A 187 1.25 29.18 24.18
#